data_AF-A0A918Z1N3-F1
#
_entry.id   AF-A0A918Z1N3-F1
#
_cell.length_a   1.000
_cell.length_b   1.000
_cell.length_c   1.000
_cell.angle_alpha   90.00
_cell.angle_beta   90.00
_cell.angle_gamma   90.00
#
_symmetry.space_group_name_H-M   'P 1'
#
loop_
_entity.id
_entity.type
_entity.pdbx_description
1 polymer ?
#
loop_
_entity_poly.entity_id
_entity_poly.type
_entity_poly.pdbx_seq_one_letter_code
_entity_poly.pdbx_strand_id
1 'polypeptide(L)'
;MAAATGQERARRVRGWGMVLALMAAVAQAQSPMERDDRTVERLRAEGVRHESGQVVLWTLPGEMPAERAQALAQTLDRTAAAVSALLGRRLDTAHYADDRLHVFVASGIGASHVYAGYDHMAHDRPYLFFDLRKVRRGDAPFAHELAHVLVWRFGSHSLREGLATYVELELAARGEASASGLFGMHDADSAESRAAAIARSDAGLRVLPWIGRNGHADAAVTSLEDESSREAYYVLSQSFVRYLVTSLGLATVLDVHADADPEAALRARSGKPLEAWREAWWSALRASRGRPRSRRRVLTRRAGRWASPSAQPNLRIRPRRVGRVLTRRGGVGLRLRLSPTYELDPVA
;
A
#
# COMPACT_ATOMS: atom_id res chain seq x y z
N MET A 1 55.48 -20.56 38.56
CA MET A 1 54.34 -20.93 37.69
C MET A 1 53.06 -20.62 38.45
N ALA A 2 52.41 -19.49 38.16
CA ALA A 2 51.20 -19.05 38.85
C ALA A 2 49.97 -19.62 38.14
N ALA A 3 49.15 -20.39 38.86
CA ALA A 3 47.92 -20.96 38.36
C ALA A 3 46.84 -19.86 38.29
N ALA A 4 46.40 -19.52 37.07
CA ALA A 4 45.25 -18.64 36.86
C ALA A 4 43.99 -19.27 37.47
N THR A 5 43.33 -18.54 38.36
CA THR A 5 42.17 -18.98 39.12
C THR A 5 40.94 -19.15 38.21
N GLY A 6 40.09 -20.14 38.51
CA GLY A 6 38.95 -20.54 37.66
C GLY A 6 37.93 -19.44 37.33
N GLN A 7 37.96 -18.31 38.04
CA GLN A 7 37.14 -17.12 37.77
C GLN A 7 37.52 -16.39 36.48
N GLU A 8 38.79 -16.46 36.06
CA GLU A 8 39.27 -15.77 34.86
C GLU A 8 38.91 -16.54 33.57
N ARG A 9 38.86 -17.88 33.64
CA ARG A 9 38.37 -18.74 32.54
C ARG A 9 36.86 -18.58 32.32
N ALA A 10 36.06 -18.45 33.40
CA ALA A 10 34.61 -18.27 33.29
C ALA A 10 34.22 -16.88 32.71
N ARG A 11 35.02 -15.83 32.96
CA ARG A 11 34.82 -14.51 32.35
C ARG A 11 35.19 -14.48 30.87
N ARG A 12 36.24 -15.20 30.45
CA ARG A 12 36.61 -15.30 29.03
C ARG A 12 35.53 -16.02 28.20
N VAL A 13 34.97 -17.13 28.67
CA VAL A 13 33.93 -17.88 27.92
C VAL A 13 32.64 -17.07 27.72
N ARG A 14 32.25 -16.22 28.69
CA ARG A 14 31.08 -15.32 28.55
C ARG A 14 31.31 -14.16 27.59
N GLY A 15 32.54 -13.64 27.48
CA GLY A 15 32.90 -12.57 26.53
C GLY A 15 32.79 -13.01 25.06
N TRP A 16 33.25 -14.23 24.73
CA TRP A 16 33.17 -14.76 23.36
C TRP A 16 31.75 -15.14 22.95
N GLY A 17 30.92 -15.64 23.87
CA GLY A 17 29.51 -15.92 23.60
C GLY A 17 28.69 -14.68 23.25
N MET A 18 28.99 -13.53 23.90
CA MET A 18 28.30 -12.27 23.62
C MET A 18 28.76 -11.65 22.29
N VAL A 19 30.04 -11.75 21.94
CA VAL A 19 30.58 -11.30 20.63
C VAL A 19 30.04 -12.16 19.48
N LEU A 20 29.93 -13.49 19.65
CA LEU A 20 29.35 -14.38 18.65
C LEU A 20 27.82 -14.17 18.49
N ALA A 21 27.10 -13.90 19.58
CA ALA A 21 25.68 -13.55 19.51
C ALA A 21 25.45 -12.18 18.85
N LEU A 22 26.31 -11.20 19.10
CA LEU A 22 26.26 -9.89 18.44
C LEU A 22 26.60 -10.00 16.95
N MET A 23 27.60 -10.80 16.58
CA MET A 23 27.96 -11.08 15.18
C MET A 23 26.84 -11.85 14.45
N ALA A 24 26.15 -12.78 15.12
CA ALA A 24 25.00 -13.50 14.55
C ALA A 24 23.75 -12.63 14.41
N ALA A 25 23.57 -11.60 15.25
CA ALA A 25 22.48 -10.63 15.15
C ALA A 25 22.77 -9.55 14.07
N VAL A 26 24.02 -9.11 13.93
CA VAL A 26 24.44 -8.17 12.88
C VAL A 26 24.52 -8.87 11.51
N ALA A 27 24.83 -10.16 11.44
CA ALA A 27 24.84 -10.94 10.20
C ALA A 27 23.44 -11.33 9.66
N GLN A 28 22.34 -10.99 10.35
CA GLN A 28 20.98 -11.38 9.96
C GLN A 28 20.08 -10.22 9.53
N ALA A 29 20.55 -8.97 9.58
CA ALA A 29 19.82 -7.86 8.97
C ALA A 29 20.10 -7.84 7.46
N GLN A 30 19.47 -8.75 6.71
CA GLN A 30 19.53 -8.74 5.25
C GLN A 30 18.95 -7.44 4.72
N SER A 31 19.63 -6.86 3.74
CA SER A 31 19.15 -5.68 3.04
C SER A 31 17.78 -5.97 2.40
N PRO A 32 16.94 -4.94 2.15
CA PRO A 32 15.72 -5.10 1.38
C PRO A 32 15.96 -5.84 0.04
N MET A 33 17.00 -5.45 -0.69
CA MET A 33 17.37 -6.05 -1.97
C MET A 33 17.67 -7.56 -1.85
N GLU A 34 18.47 -8.00 -0.89
CA GLU A 34 18.78 -9.42 -0.71
C GLU A 34 17.55 -10.27 -0.33
N ARG A 35 16.57 -9.67 0.36
CA ARG A 35 15.29 -10.35 0.64
C ARG A 35 14.44 -10.49 -0.62
N ASP A 36 14.42 -9.46 -1.46
CA ASP A 36 13.69 -9.46 -2.72
C ASP A 36 14.31 -10.44 -3.70
N ASP A 37 15.63 -10.44 -3.87
CA ASP A 37 16.37 -11.35 -4.73
C ASP A 37 16.06 -12.81 -4.43
N ARG A 38 16.13 -13.22 -3.16
CA ARG A 38 15.80 -14.60 -2.78
C ARG A 38 14.33 -14.93 -2.99
N THR A 39 13.45 -13.94 -2.83
CA THR A 39 12.03 -14.12 -3.14
C THR A 39 11.82 -14.37 -4.63
N VAL A 40 12.51 -13.60 -5.48
CA VAL A 40 12.51 -13.76 -6.95
C VAL A 40 13.09 -15.12 -7.34
N GLU A 41 14.28 -15.47 -6.84
CA GLU A 41 14.96 -16.74 -7.12
C GLU A 41 14.07 -17.92 -6.75
N ARG A 42 13.51 -17.93 -5.54
CA ARG A 42 12.60 -18.98 -5.08
C ARG A 42 11.37 -19.09 -5.97
N LEU A 43 10.68 -17.97 -6.24
CA LEU A 43 9.47 -17.98 -7.07
C LEU A 43 9.74 -18.34 -8.53
N ARG A 44 10.92 -18.02 -9.07
CA ARG A 44 11.30 -18.43 -10.42
C ARG A 44 11.70 -19.90 -10.50
N ALA A 45 12.35 -20.43 -9.47
CA ALA A 45 12.79 -21.82 -9.41
C ALA A 45 11.63 -22.79 -9.14
N GLU A 46 10.73 -22.43 -8.23
CA GLU A 46 9.70 -23.33 -7.69
C GLU A 46 8.28 -22.92 -8.09
N GLY A 47 8.07 -21.68 -8.55
CA GLY A 47 6.76 -21.11 -8.79
C GLY A 47 6.13 -21.47 -10.13
N VAL A 48 4.87 -21.07 -10.26
CA VAL A 48 4.09 -21.13 -11.48
C VAL A 48 4.00 -19.72 -12.08
N ARG A 49 4.27 -19.64 -13.39
CA ARG A 49 4.24 -18.41 -14.17
C ARG A 49 2.89 -18.24 -14.87
N HIS A 50 2.30 -17.06 -14.74
CA HIS A 50 1.06 -16.66 -15.40
C HIS A 50 1.27 -15.34 -16.13
N GLU A 51 0.67 -15.17 -17.30
CA GLU A 51 0.95 -14.02 -18.16
C GLU A 51 -0.33 -13.34 -18.65
N SER A 52 -0.30 -12.02 -18.73
CA SER A 52 -1.31 -11.21 -19.43
C SER A 52 -0.65 -9.92 -19.90
N GLY A 53 -0.63 -9.67 -21.21
CA GLY A 53 -0.07 -8.43 -21.77
C GLY A 53 1.32 -8.12 -21.21
N GLN A 54 1.45 -6.97 -20.55
CA GLN A 54 2.70 -6.50 -19.98
C GLN A 54 3.05 -7.12 -18.61
N VAL A 55 2.20 -7.97 -18.04
CA VAL A 55 2.38 -8.56 -16.71
C VAL A 55 2.83 -10.02 -16.78
N VAL A 56 3.85 -10.34 -15.99
CA VAL A 56 4.26 -11.71 -15.64
C VAL A 56 4.04 -11.91 -14.14
N LEU A 57 3.09 -12.74 -13.77
CA LEU A 57 2.77 -13.09 -12.39
C LEU A 57 3.45 -14.40 -11.99
N TRP A 58 4.10 -14.41 -10.84
CA TRP A 58 4.71 -15.58 -10.21
C TRP A 58 4.02 -15.89 -8.87
N THR A 59 3.62 -17.14 -8.67
CA THR A 59 3.04 -17.67 -7.42
C THR A 59 3.64 -19.02 -7.07
N LEU A 60 3.72 -19.40 -5.79
CA LEU A 60 4.13 -20.77 -5.43
C LEU A 60 3.02 -21.80 -5.76
N PRO A 61 3.38 -23.06 -6.04
CA PRO A 61 2.40 -24.12 -6.28
C PRO A 61 1.47 -24.31 -5.07
N GLY A 62 0.17 -24.49 -5.34
CA GLY A 62 -0.84 -24.69 -4.30
C GLY A 62 -1.27 -23.44 -3.51
N GLU A 63 -0.55 -22.32 -3.63
CA GLU A 63 -0.93 -21.07 -2.97
C GLU A 63 -2.12 -20.37 -3.65
N MET A 64 -2.29 -20.56 -4.95
CA MET A 64 -3.40 -20.01 -5.70
C MET A 64 -3.83 -20.99 -6.80
N PRO A 65 -5.13 -21.30 -6.95
CA PRO A 65 -5.61 -22.06 -8.11
C PRO A 65 -5.24 -21.34 -9.41
N ALA A 66 -4.82 -22.10 -10.43
CA ALA A 66 -4.31 -21.54 -11.69
C ALA A 66 -5.28 -20.57 -12.37
N GLU A 67 -6.59 -20.88 -12.37
CA GLU A 67 -7.62 -20.00 -12.92
C GLU A 67 -7.67 -18.64 -12.20
N ARG A 68 -7.54 -18.65 -10.86
CA ARG A 68 -7.51 -17.43 -10.05
C ARG A 68 -6.23 -16.63 -10.26
N ALA A 69 -5.09 -17.30 -10.40
CA ALA A 69 -3.82 -16.66 -10.72
C ALA A 69 -3.86 -16.01 -12.11
N GLN A 70 -4.42 -16.69 -13.11
CA GLN A 70 -4.61 -16.12 -14.44
C GLN A 70 -5.55 -14.90 -14.42
N ALA A 71 -6.68 -14.99 -13.71
CA ALA A 71 -7.61 -13.86 -13.54
C ALA A 71 -6.95 -12.67 -12.81
N LEU A 72 -6.07 -12.95 -11.85
CA LEU A 72 -5.27 -11.93 -11.19
C LEU A 72 -4.28 -11.27 -12.15
N ALA A 73 -3.54 -12.04 -12.96
CA ALA A 73 -2.63 -11.51 -13.97
C ALA A 73 -3.35 -10.55 -14.95
N GLN A 74 -4.53 -10.93 -15.42
CA GLN A 74 -5.37 -10.08 -16.28
C GLN A 74 -5.86 -8.82 -15.57
N THR A 75 -6.14 -8.91 -14.26
CA THR A 75 -6.55 -7.76 -13.47
C THR A 75 -5.39 -6.78 -13.30
N LEU A 76 -4.20 -7.29 -12.97
CA LEU A 76 -2.97 -6.51 -12.87
C LEU A 76 -2.63 -5.81 -14.20
N ASP A 77 -2.75 -6.50 -15.32
CA ASP A 77 -2.48 -5.95 -16.66
C ASP A 77 -3.44 -4.79 -17.00
N ARG A 78 -4.75 -4.95 -16.73
CA ARG A 78 -5.73 -3.88 -16.87
C ARG A 78 -5.45 -2.70 -15.92
N THR A 79 -5.10 -2.99 -14.66
CA THR A 79 -4.76 -1.94 -13.69
C THR A 79 -3.50 -1.18 -14.14
N ALA A 80 -2.48 -1.87 -14.65
CA ALA A 80 -1.27 -1.23 -15.18
C ALA A 80 -1.57 -0.35 -16.40
N ALA A 81 -2.47 -0.78 -17.29
CA ALA A 81 -2.95 0.05 -18.39
C ALA A 81 -3.71 1.30 -17.88
N ALA A 82 -4.55 1.16 -16.86
CA ALA A 82 -5.30 2.28 -16.27
C ALA A 82 -4.37 3.28 -15.56
N VAL A 83 -3.39 2.81 -14.78
CA VAL A 83 -2.37 3.67 -14.16
C VAL A 83 -1.57 4.41 -15.24
N SER A 84 -1.14 3.70 -16.29
CA SER A 84 -0.41 4.30 -17.41
C SER A 84 -1.23 5.41 -18.08
N ALA A 85 -2.52 5.16 -18.33
CA ALA A 85 -3.44 6.12 -18.93
C ALA A 85 -3.67 7.35 -18.03
N LEU A 86 -3.84 7.15 -16.72
CA LEU A 86 -4.01 8.25 -15.76
C LEU A 86 -2.76 9.13 -15.69
N LEU A 87 -1.58 8.52 -15.61
CA LEU A 87 -0.30 9.23 -15.48
C LEU A 87 0.20 9.81 -16.81
N GLY A 88 -0.31 9.33 -17.95
CA GLY A 88 0.26 9.64 -19.26
C GLY A 88 1.70 9.12 -19.40
N ARG A 89 2.06 8.08 -18.65
CA ARG A 89 3.39 7.46 -18.61
C ARG A 89 3.26 5.97 -18.93
N ARG A 90 4.32 5.40 -19.49
CA ARG A 90 4.46 3.96 -19.72
C ARG A 90 5.68 3.47 -18.97
N LEU A 91 5.87 2.16 -18.90
CA LEU A 91 7.08 1.56 -18.39
C LEU A 91 8.29 2.14 -19.14
N ASP A 92 9.24 2.70 -18.40
CA ASP A 92 10.44 3.33 -18.97
C ASP A 92 11.47 2.25 -19.32
N THR A 93 11.39 1.74 -20.55
CA THR A 93 12.30 0.69 -21.05
C THR A 93 13.73 1.18 -21.30
N ALA A 94 13.99 2.48 -21.19
CA ALA A 94 15.36 2.99 -21.16
C ALA A 94 15.99 2.87 -19.76
N HIS A 95 15.16 2.83 -18.71
CA HIS A 95 15.59 2.61 -17.33
C HIS A 95 15.57 1.14 -16.93
N TYR A 96 14.49 0.44 -17.26
CA TYR A 96 14.30 -0.97 -16.90
C TYR A 96 14.88 -1.91 -17.94
N ALA A 97 15.54 -2.99 -17.48
CA ALA A 97 16.11 -4.01 -18.34
C ALA A 97 15.06 -4.95 -18.96
N ASP A 98 13.81 -4.89 -18.48
CA ASP A 98 12.69 -5.71 -18.92
C ASP A 98 11.55 -4.80 -19.40
N ASP A 99 10.88 -5.18 -20.48
CA ASP A 99 9.73 -4.47 -21.03
C ASP A 99 8.40 -4.91 -20.39
N ARG A 100 8.46 -5.81 -19.39
CA ARG A 100 7.33 -6.35 -18.65
C ARG A 100 7.45 -6.13 -17.15
N LEU A 101 6.30 -5.99 -16.52
CA LEU A 101 6.12 -5.94 -15.07
C LEU A 101 6.14 -7.36 -14.51
N HIS A 102 7.11 -7.66 -13.64
CA HIS A 102 7.12 -8.93 -12.92
C HIS A 102 6.47 -8.76 -11.55
N VAL A 103 5.43 -9.54 -11.29
CA VAL A 103 4.65 -9.48 -10.05
C VAL A 103 4.83 -10.77 -9.29
N PHE A 104 5.32 -10.68 -8.07
CA PHE A 104 5.59 -11.79 -7.18
C PHE A 104 4.55 -11.81 -6.06
N VAL A 105 3.77 -12.88 -5.97
CA VAL A 105 2.74 -13.06 -4.95
C VAL A 105 3.00 -14.35 -4.21
N ALA A 106 3.29 -14.25 -2.91
CA ALA A 106 3.55 -15.42 -2.08
C ALA A 106 3.14 -15.22 -0.62
N SER A 107 2.95 -16.31 0.10
CA SER A 107 2.99 -16.25 1.56
C SER A 107 4.43 -15.96 2.04
N GLY A 108 4.55 -15.10 3.05
CA GLY A 108 5.84 -14.66 3.59
C GLY A 108 6.38 -13.35 3.00
N ILE A 109 5.79 -12.82 1.91
CA ILE A 109 6.01 -11.42 1.54
C ILE A 109 5.35 -10.54 2.62
N GLY A 110 6.12 -9.58 3.15
CA GLY A 110 5.70 -8.67 4.21
C GLY A 110 4.74 -7.58 3.72
N ALA A 111 5.10 -6.31 3.91
CA ALA A 111 4.37 -5.22 3.26
C ALA A 111 4.48 -5.36 1.73
N SER A 112 3.45 -4.98 0.99
CA SER A 112 3.57 -4.81 -0.46
C SER A 112 4.58 -3.72 -0.78
N HIS A 113 5.39 -3.91 -1.82
CA HIS A 113 6.45 -2.98 -2.20
C HIS A 113 6.93 -3.23 -3.64
N VAL A 114 7.65 -2.26 -4.18
CA VAL A 114 8.51 -2.40 -5.37
C VAL A 114 9.89 -2.94 -4.98
N TYR A 115 10.61 -3.55 -5.93
CA TYR A 115 11.98 -4.06 -5.74
C TYR A 115 12.91 -3.06 -5.07
N ALA A 116 13.64 -3.50 -4.04
CA ALA A 116 14.55 -2.68 -3.24
C ALA A 116 13.88 -1.48 -2.53
N GLY A 117 12.55 -1.44 -2.47
CA GLY A 117 11.78 -0.42 -1.75
C GLY A 117 12.09 1.01 -2.23
N TYR A 118 12.70 1.81 -1.36
CA TYR A 118 13.03 3.20 -1.67
C TYR A 118 14.25 3.35 -2.58
N ASP A 119 15.15 2.37 -2.58
CA ASP A 119 16.36 2.36 -3.40
C ASP A 119 16.09 1.90 -4.85
N HIS A 120 14.83 1.60 -5.19
CA HIS A 120 14.43 1.07 -6.50
C HIS A 120 14.89 1.93 -7.69
N MET A 121 15.11 3.25 -7.51
CA MET A 121 15.62 4.14 -8.57
C MET A 121 17.02 3.75 -9.07
N ALA A 122 17.81 3.06 -8.24
CA ALA A 122 19.15 2.60 -8.60
C ALA A 122 19.13 1.24 -9.32
N HIS A 123 17.95 0.67 -9.55
CA HIS A 123 17.80 -0.69 -10.05
C HIS A 123 16.89 -0.76 -11.28
N ASP A 124 17.28 -1.59 -12.23
CA ASP A 124 16.66 -1.75 -13.54
C ASP A 124 15.55 -2.82 -13.56
N ARG A 125 14.97 -3.14 -12.39
CA ARG A 125 14.00 -4.23 -12.23
C ARG A 125 12.61 -3.70 -11.89
N PRO A 126 11.63 -3.79 -12.81
CA PRO A 126 10.26 -3.33 -12.57
C PRO A 126 9.45 -4.38 -11.82
N TYR A 127 9.96 -4.84 -10.67
CA TYR A 127 9.36 -5.94 -9.92
C TYR A 127 8.47 -5.44 -8.79
N LEU A 128 7.34 -6.10 -8.61
CA LEU A 128 6.35 -5.80 -7.58
C LEU A 128 6.15 -7.02 -6.68
N PHE A 129 6.03 -6.80 -5.38
CA PHE A 129 5.86 -7.85 -4.39
C PHE A 129 4.56 -7.66 -3.60
N PHE A 130 3.73 -8.70 -3.50
CA PHE A 130 2.48 -8.63 -2.74
C PHE A 130 2.28 -9.83 -1.79
N ASP A 131 1.84 -9.52 -0.57
CA ASP A 131 1.37 -10.52 0.39
C ASP A 131 0.11 -11.22 -0.14
N LEU A 132 0.20 -12.54 -0.32
CA LEU A 132 -0.91 -13.39 -0.74
C LEU A 132 -2.17 -13.21 0.12
N ARG A 133 -2.03 -12.94 1.43
CA ARG A 133 -3.16 -12.71 2.33
C ARG A 133 -3.93 -11.46 1.93
N LYS A 134 -3.23 -10.40 1.51
CA LYS A 134 -3.86 -9.16 1.05
C LYS A 134 -4.57 -9.36 -0.29
N VAL A 135 -3.87 -10.02 -1.22
CA VAL A 135 -4.44 -10.39 -2.53
C VAL A 135 -5.72 -11.22 -2.35
N ARG A 136 -5.75 -12.15 -1.39
CA ARG A 136 -6.92 -12.98 -1.11
C ARG A 136 -8.11 -12.19 -0.55
N ARG A 137 -7.87 -11.16 0.25
CA ARG A 137 -8.90 -10.26 0.81
C ARG A 137 -9.35 -9.18 -0.16
N GLY A 138 -8.61 -8.97 -1.25
CA GLY A 138 -8.88 -7.88 -2.20
C GLY A 138 -8.44 -6.51 -1.70
N ASP A 139 -7.50 -6.46 -0.74
CA ASP A 139 -6.96 -5.23 -0.15
C ASP A 139 -5.47 -5.02 -0.50
N ALA A 140 -4.97 -5.68 -1.56
CA ALA A 140 -3.62 -5.46 -2.07
C ALA A 140 -3.53 -4.14 -2.85
N PRO A 141 -2.53 -3.28 -2.58
CA PRO A 141 -2.45 -1.93 -3.13
C PRO A 141 -1.82 -1.92 -4.54
N PHE A 142 -2.40 -2.65 -5.49
CA PHE A 142 -1.80 -2.85 -6.82
C PHE A 142 -1.49 -1.54 -7.55
N ALA A 143 -2.46 -0.62 -7.60
CA ALA A 143 -2.31 0.66 -8.27
C ALA A 143 -1.27 1.57 -7.60
N HIS A 144 -1.13 1.48 -6.26
CA HIS A 144 -0.12 2.22 -5.49
C HIS A 144 1.28 1.78 -5.89
N GLU A 145 1.56 0.47 -5.84
CA GLU A 145 2.91 -0.03 -6.17
C GLU A 145 3.23 0.13 -7.66
N LEU A 146 2.23 0.01 -8.53
CA LEU A 146 2.40 0.29 -9.96
C LEU A 146 2.77 1.74 -10.24
N ALA A 147 2.22 2.69 -9.47
CA ALA A 147 2.58 4.10 -9.61
C ALA A 147 4.08 4.29 -9.35
N HIS A 148 4.63 3.67 -8.30
CA HIS A 148 6.06 3.74 -8.01
C HIS A 148 6.93 3.26 -9.17
N VAL A 149 6.54 2.20 -9.88
CA VAL A 149 7.31 1.72 -11.06
C VAL A 149 7.18 2.67 -12.26
N LEU A 150 5.98 3.20 -12.52
CA LEU A 150 5.74 4.03 -13.71
C LEU A 150 6.24 5.47 -13.56
N VAL A 151 6.40 5.96 -12.34
CA VAL A 151 7.01 7.26 -12.01
C VAL A 151 8.15 7.09 -11.02
N TRP A 152 9.09 6.22 -11.39
CA TRP A 152 10.20 5.76 -10.56
C TRP A 152 11.12 6.87 -10.06
N ARG A 153 11.37 7.92 -10.86
CA ARG A 153 12.14 9.08 -10.41
C ARG A 153 11.34 9.88 -9.39
N PHE A 154 11.95 10.16 -8.25
CA PHE A 154 11.36 11.08 -7.27
C PHE A 154 12.44 11.86 -6.50
N GLY A 155 12.15 13.12 -6.18
CA GLY A 155 12.97 13.92 -5.26
C GLY A 155 12.40 14.04 -3.85
N SER A 156 11.10 13.79 -3.65
CA SER A 156 10.46 13.87 -2.32
C SER A 156 9.76 12.56 -1.98
N HIS A 157 10.14 11.97 -0.86
CA HIS A 157 9.50 10.76 -0.35
C HIS A 157 8.00 10.98 -0.06
N SER A 158 7.62 12.16 0.43
CA SER A 158 6.22 12.48 0.71
C SER A 158 5.41 12.61 -0.59
N LEU A 159 5.96 13.25 -1.62
CA LEU A 159 5.27 13.35 -2.91
C LEU A 159 5.13 11.97 -3.57
N ARG A 160 6.16 11.13 -3.46
CA ARG A 160 6.12 9.74 -3.95
C ARG A 160 4.96 8.95 -3.35
N GLU A 161 4.87 8.88 -2.03
CA GLU A 161 3.81 8.12 -1.36
C GLU A 161 2.42 8.76 -1.54
N GLY A 162 2.37 10.09 -1.52
CA GLY A 162 1.14 10.84 -1.76
C GLY A 162 0.59 10.63 -3.17
N LEU A 163 1.45 10.61 -4.18
CA LEU A 163 1.08 10.39 -5.58
C LEU A 163 0.61 8.95 -5.83
N ALA A 164 1.31 7.96 -5.28
CA ALA A 164 0.90 6.57 -5.38
C ALA A 164 -0.49 6.33 -4.77
N THR A 165 -0.76 6.93 -3.60
CA THR A 165 -2.09 6.84 -2.97
C THR A 165 -3.14 7.62 -3.77
N TYR A 166 -2.79 8.81 -4.31
CA TYR A 166 -3.68 9.59 -5.18
C TYR A 166 -4.13 8.77 -6.40
N VAL A 167 -3.18 8.11 -7.08
CA VAL A 167 -3.45 7.22 -8.23
C VAL A 167 -4.40 6.09 -7.84
N GLU A 168 -4.14 5.40 -6.73
CA GLU A 168 -4.99 4.32 -6.25
C GLU A 168 -6.44 4.79 -6.03
N LEU A 169 -6.63 5.88 -5.29
CA LEU A 169 -7.96 6.39 -4.95
C LEU A 169 -8.70 6.93 -6.18
N GLU A 170 -7.99 7.57 -7.11
CA GLU A 170 -8.57 8.08 -8.35
C GLU A 170 -9.06 6.95 -9.26
N LEU A 171 -8.26 5.89 -9.44
CA LEU A 171 -8.67 4.71 -10.23
C LEU A 171 -9.78 3.92 -9.53
N ALA A 172 -9.77 3.84 -8.20
CA ALA A 172 -10.86 3.23 -7.44
C ALA A 172 -12.18 3.98 -7.63
N ALA A 173 -12.16 5.31 -7.66
CA ALA A 173 -13.34 6.13 -7.94
C ALA A 173 -13.92 5.89 -9.35
N ARG A 174 -13.07 5.51 -10.31
CA ARG A 174 -13.45 5.16 -11.69
C ARG A 174 -13.90 3.71 -11.84
N GLY A 175 -13.70 2.86 -10.81
CA GLY A 175 -13.94 1.42 -10.88
C GLY A 175 -12.89 0.65 -11.69
N GLU A 176 -11.72 1.25 -11.92
CA GLU A 176 -10.62 0.68 -12.71
C GLU A 176 -9.58 -0.04 -11.83
N ALA A 177 -9.61 0.21 -10.52
CA ALA A 177 -8.82 -0.48 -9.51
C ALA A 177 -9.63 -0.67 -8.21
N SER A 178 -9.13 -1.51 -7.29
CA SER A 178 -9.66 -1.60 -5.93
C SER A 178 -8.84 -0.69 -5.01
N ALA A 179 -9.50 0.03 -4.10
CA ALA A 179 -8.81 0.74 -3.03
C ALA A 179 -8.43 -0.25 -1.93
N SER A 180 -7.14 -0.35 -1.63
CA SER A 180 -6.61 -1.20 -0.55
C SER A 180 -7.07 -0.81 0.85
N GLY A 181 -7.53 0.43 1.03
CA GLY A 181 -7.83 0.95 2.36
C GLY A 181 -6.58 1.29 3.16
N LEU A 182 -5.45 1.59 2.51
CA LEU A 182 -4.22 2.04 3.17
C LEU A 182 -4.54 3.13 4.19
N PHE A 183 -4.18 2.90 5.46
CA PHE A 183 -4.47 3.79 6.59
C PHE A 183 -5.96 4.19 6.73
N GLY A 184 -6.88 3.31 6.33
CA GLY A 184 -8.33 3.55 6.37
C GLY A 184 -8.84 4.50 5.28
N MET A 185 -8.03 4.80 4.26
CA MET A 185 -8.41 5.59 3.08
C MET A 185 -9.05 4.67 2.04
N HIS A 186 -10.38 4.57 2.06
CA HIS A 186 -11.13 3.71 1.13
C HIS A 186 -11.60 4.45 -0.12
N ASP A 187 -11.65 5.78 -0.04
CA ASP A 187 -12.05 6.66 -1.12
C ASP A 187 -11.45 8.05 -0.87
N ALA A 188 -11.52 8.89 -1.90
CA ALA A 188 -11.10 10.27 -1.88
C ALA A 188 -11.71 11.11 -0.73
N ASP A 189 -12.97 10.88 -0.36
CA ASP A 189 -13.66 11.70 0.65
C ASP A 189 -13.24 11.31 2.08
N SER A 190 -13.09 10.00 2.32
CA SER A 190 -12.61 9.44 3.59
C SER A 190 -11.15 9.81 3.84
N ALA A 191 -10.32 9.83 2.79
CA ALA A 191 -8.94 10.30 2.87
C ALA A 191 -8.86 11.78 3.30
N GLU A 192 -9.60 12.68 2.64
CA GLU A 192 -9.62 14.10 3.03
C GLU A 192 -10.22 14.32 4.42
N SER A 193 -11.26 13.58 4.78
CA SER A 193 -11.86 13.65 6.12
C SER A 193 -10.85 13.25 7.20
N ARG A 194 -10.03 12.22 6.92
CA ARG A 194 -8.97 11.76 7.82
C ARG A 194 -7.83 12.76 7.88
N ALA A 195 -7.37 13.28 6.75
CA ALA A 195 -6.37 14.33 6.68
C ALA A 195 -6.79 15.56 7.49
N ALA A 196 -8.05 15.99 7.38
CA ALA A 196 -8.59 17.11 8.15
C ALA A 196 -8.57 16.84 9.67
N ALA A 197 -8.86 15.61 10.10
CA ALA A 197 -8.76 15.23 11.51
C ALA A 197 -7.31 15.22 11.99
N ILE A 198 -6.39 14.63 11.23
CA ILE A 198 -4.96 14.55 11.54
C ILE A 198 -4.31 15.93 11.56
N ALA A 199 -4.72 16.86 10.68
CA ALA A 199 -4.18 18.22 10.66
C ALA A 199 -4.45 19.03 11.94
N ARG A 200 -5.29 18.51 12.85
CA ARG A 200 -5.58 19.08 14.17
C ARG A 200 -4.94 18.30 15.32
N SER A 201 -4.17 17.25 15.04
CA SER A 201 -3.50 16.44 16.04
C SER A 201 -2.02 16.79 16.17
N ASP A 202 -1.41 16.41 17.29
CA ASP A 202 0.03 16.58 17.51
C ASP A 202 0.86 15.82 16.47
N ALA A 203 0.39 14.64 16.03
CA ALA A 203 1.03 13.88 14.96
C ALA A 203 1.03 14.67 13.64
N GLY A 204 -0.10 15.29 13.27
CA GLY A 204 -0.17 16.15 12.09
C GLY A 204 0.82 17.32 12.15
N LEU A 205 0.93 17.99 13.30
CA LEU A 205 1.89 19.09 13.49
C LEU A 205 3.35 18.60 13.40
N ARG A 206 3.66 17.43 13.96
CA ARG A 206 5.01 16.83 13.87
C ARG A 206 5.43 16.52 12.45
N VAL A 207 4.52 16.01 11.62
CA VAL A 207 4.85 15.59 10.24
C VAL A 207 4.80 16.73 9.22
N LEU A 208 4.08 17.81 9.52
CA LEU A 208 3.88 18.95 8.60
C LEU A 208 5.17 19.47 7.94
N PRO A 209 6.31 19.64 8.64
CA PRO A 209 7.55 20.13 8.04
C PRO A 209 8.11 19.24 6.92
N TRP A 210 7.69 17.97 6.87
CA TRP A 210 8.18 16.96 5.92
C TRP A 210 7.29 16.84 4.67
N ILE A 211 6.10 17.42 4.67
CA ILE A 211 5.16 17.32 3.56
C ILE A 211 5.63 18.20 2.40
N GLY A 212 5.89 17.56 1.26
CA GLY A 212 6.43 18.13 0.03
C GLY A 212 7.94 18.39 0.04
N ARG A 213 8.62 18.15 1.16
CA ARG A 213 10.04 18.49 1.35
C ARG A 213 10.94 17.60 0.48
N ASN A 214 12.05 18.14 -0.01
CA ASN A 214 13.08 17.37 -0.71
C ASN A 214 13.67 16.28 0.21
N GLY A 215 13.93 15.11 -0.37
CA GLY A 215 14.51 13.95 0.28
C GLY A 215 13.53 13.13 1.12
N HIS A 216 14.10 12.43 2.11
CA HIS A 216 13.37 11.60 3.05
C HIS A 216 12.96 12.38 4.30
N ALA A 217 11.84 11.98 4.89
CA ALA A 217 11.49 12.42 6.23
C ALA A 217 12.45 11.84 7.27
N ASP A 218 12.50 12.46 8.46
CA ASP A 218 13.16 11.86 9.61
C ASP A 218 12.61 10.44 9.86
N ALA A 219 13.52 9.47 10.06
CA ALA A 219 13.18 8.07 10.30
C ALA A 219 12.20 7.91 11.47
N ALA A 220 12.24 8.80 12.48
CA ALA A 220 11.30 8.79 13.59
C ALA A 220 9.85 9.01 13.15
N VAL A 221 9.62 9.84 12.13
CA VAL A 221 8.27 10.15 11.62
C VAL A 221 7.71 8.99 10.80
N THR A 222 8.56 8.22 10.13
CA THR A 222 8.15 7.07 9.31
C THR A 222 8.32 5.73 10.05
N SER A 223 8.73 5.75 11.31
CA SER A 223 9.02 4.56 12.12
C SER A 223 7.77 3.72 12.36
N LEU A 224 7.97 2.41 12.50
CA LEU A 224 6.93 1.50 12.98
C LEU A 224 6.61 1.71 14.47
N GLU A 225 7.51 2.34 15.22
CA GLU A 225 7.34 2.59 16.66
C GLU A 225 6.41 3.78 16.94
N ASP A 226 6.37 4.78 16.05
CA ASP A 226 5.41 5.88 16.10
C ASP A 226 4.38 5.73 14.97
N GLU A 227 3.49 4.76 15.14
CA GLU A 227 2.42 4.49 14.17
C GLU A 227 1.54 5.72 13.90
N SER A 228 1.38 6.61 14.88
CA SER A 228 0.55 7.81 14.76
C SER A 228 1.15 8.84 13.80
N SER A 229 2.46 9.12 13.94
CA SER A 229 3.18 10.02 13.03
C SER A 229 3.34 9.37 11.66
N ARG A 230 3.60 8.06 11.61
CA ARG A 230 3.69 7.35 10.34
C ARG A 230 2.38 7.46 9.56
N GLU A 231 1.26 7.13 10.19
CA GLU A 231 -0.05 7.28 9.56
C GLU A 231 -0.32 8.71 9.11
N ALA A 232 -0.04 9.69 9.98
CA ALA A 232 -0.20 11.10 9.66
C ALA A 232 0.61 11.51 8.44
N TYR A 233 1.85 11.03 8.32
CA TYR A 233 2.73 11.31 7.20
C TYR A 233 2.12 10.85 5.87
N TYR A 234 1.66 9.60 5.77
CA TYR A 234 1.09 9.06 4.53
C TYR A 234 -0.24 9.72 4.16
N VAL A 235 -1.14 9.89 5.13
CA VAL A 235 -2.46 10.49 4.89
C VAL A 235 -2.32 11.96 4.45
N LEU A 236 -1.46 12.73 5.13
CA LEU A 236 -1.23 14.13 4.78
C LEU A 236 -0.46 14.29 3.47
N SER A 237 0.45 13.37 3.15
CA SER A 237 1.14 13.34 1.85
C SER A 237 0.16 13.19 0.69
N GLN A 238 -0.80 12.26 0.80
CA GLN A 238 -1.84 12.07 -0.20
C GLN A 238 -2.73 13.31 -0.35
N SER A 239 -3.21 13.89 0.76
CA SER A 239 -4.06 15.10 0.72
C SER A 239 -3.31 16.28 0.09
N PHE A 240 -2.02 16.46 0.41
CA PHE A 240 -1.21 17.52 -0.20
C PHE A 240 -1.03 17.32 -1.70
N VAL A 241 -0.69 16.10 -2.15
CA VAL A 241 -0.59 15.80 -3.59
C VAL A 241 -1.91 16.07 -4.30
N ARG A 242 -3.04 15.64 -3.73
CA ARG A 242 -4.35 15.93 -4.31
C ARG A 242 -4.61 17.42 -4.42
N TYR A 243 -4.26 18.20 -3.40
CA TYR A 243 -4.39 19.66 -3.42
C TYR A 243 -3.54 20.29 -4.53
N LEU A 244 -2.30 19.82 -4.70
CA LEU A 244 -1.42 20.26 -5.79
C LEU A 244 -2.00 19.89 -7.16
N VAL A 245 -2.45 18.64 -7.36
CA VAL A 245 -3.05 18.19 -8.63
C VAL A 245 -4.30 19.01 -8.96
N THR A 246 -5.13 19.31 -7.97
CA THR A 246 -6.32 20.15 -8.16
C THR A 246 -5.96 21.59 -8.55
N SER A 247 -4.84 22.10 -8.03
CA SER A 247 -4.43 23.50 -8.23
C SER A 247 -3.55 23.72 -9.46
N LEU A 248 -2.73 22.73 -9.84
CA LEU A 248 -1.67 22.84 -10.85
C LEU A 248 -1.84 21.88 -12.02
N GLY A 249 -2.76 20.90 -11.90
CA GLY A 249 -2.89 19.80 -12.84
C GLY A 249 -1.88 18.68 -12.60
N LEU A 250 -2.27 17.45 -12.99
CA LEU A 250 -1.46 16.25 -12.77
C LEU A 250 -0.10 16.32 -13.48
N ALA A 251 -0.05 16.79 -14.73
CA ALA A 251 1.19 16.88 -15.50
C ALA A 251 2.27 17.71 -14.78
N THR A 252 1.90 18.88 -14.25
CA THR A 252 2.81 19.73 -13.47
C THR A 252 3.31 19.03 -12.22
N VAL A 253 2.43 18.31 -11.52
CA VAL A 253 2.81 17.56 -10.31
C VAL A 253 3.77 16.41 -10.65
N LEU A 254 3.58 15.73 -11.78
CA LEU A 254 4.50 14.68 -12.24
C LEU A 254 5.89 15.24 -12.55
N ASP A 255 5.96 16.41 -13.18
CA ASP A 255 7.24 17.09 -13.45
C ASP A 255 7.94 17.49 -12.14
N VAL A 256 7.21 18.04 -11.17
CA VAL A 256 7.74 18.39 -9.84
C VAL A 256 8.20 17.13 -9.09
N HIS A 257 7.41 16.06 -9.11
CA HIS A 257 7.71 14.80 -8.44
C HIS A 257 9.03 14.21 -8.92
N ALA A 258 9.24 14.18 -10.24
CA ALA A 258 10.42 13.57 -10.87
C ALA A 258 11.70 14.41 -10.79
N ASP A 259 11.62 15.67 -10.34
CA ASP A 259 12.77 16.55 -10.21
C ASP A 259 13.65 16.15 -9.00
N ALA A 260 14.96 16.34 -9.11
CA ALA A 260 15.91 16.10 -8.02
C ALA A 260 15.78 17.15 -6.90
N ASP A 261 15.25 18.33 -7.21
CA ASP A 261 14.85 19.35 -6.25
C ASP A 261 13.38 19.75 -6.47
N PRO A 262 12.43 18.97 -5.91
CA PRO A 262 11.00 19.20 -6.09
C PRO A 262 10.56 20.56 -5.51
N GLU A 263 11.27 21.13 -4.55
CA GLU A 263 10.93 22.43 -3.97
C GLU A 263 11.24 23.56 -4.94
N ALA A 264 12.43 23.53 -5.54
CA ALA A 264 12.82 24.45 -6.59
C ALA A 264 11.93 24.30 -7.84
N ALA A 265 11.63 23.05 -8.24
CA ALA A 265 10.74 22.76 -9.36
C ALA A 265 9.32 23.29 -9.10
N LEU A 266 8.75 23.05 -7.92
CA LEU A 266 7.43 23.57 -7.54
C LEU A 266 7.40 25.10 -7.61
N ARG A 267 8.44 25.76 -7.11
CA ARG A 267 8.57 27.22 -7.19
C ARG A 267 8.65 27.71 -8.62
N ALA A 268 9.46 27.07 -9.47
CA ALA A 268 9.61 27.45 -10.87
C ALA A 268 8.30 27.30 -11.65
N ARG A 269 7.52 26.24 -11.41
CA ARG A 269 6.27 25.96 -12.13
C ARG A 269 5.08 26.77 -11.64
N SER A 270 5.06 27.15 -10.36
CA SER A 270 3.91 27.80 -9.74
C SER A 270 4.10 29.26 -9.35
N GLY A 271 5.35 29.74 -9.35
CA GLY A 271 5.72 31.06 -8.83
C GLY A 271 5.67 31.17 -7.29
N LYS A 272 5.40 30.08 -6.56
CA LYS A 272 5.27 30.08 -5.09
C LYS A 272 6.21 29.07 -4.44
N PRO A 273 6.86 29.41 -3.31
CA PRO A 273 7.68 28.45 -2.57
C PRO A 273 6.80 27.35 -1.94
N LEU A 274 7.42 26.24 -1.53
CA LEU A 274 6.74 25.10 -0.90
C LEU A 274 5.97 25.51 0.35
N GLU A 275 6.53 26.38 1.18
CA GLU A 275 5.91 26.87 2.42
C GLU A 275 4.56 27.53 2.14
N ALA A 276 4.49 28.37 1.10
CA ALA A 276 3.24 29.03 0.71
C ALA A 276 2.17 28.03 0.23
N TRP A 277 2.57 26.98 -0.49
CA TRP A 277 1.68 25.89 -0.88
C TRP A 277 1.18 25.11 0.34
N ARG A 278 2.09 24.77 1.26
CA ARG A 278 1.79 24.03 2.48
C ARG A 278 0.85 24.81 3.39
N GLU A 279 1.08 26.10 3.59
CA GLU A 279 0.21 26.98 4.39
C GLU A 279 -1.20 27.11 3.80
N ALA A 280 -1.30 27.30 2.48
CA ALA A 280 -2.59 27.40 1.79
C ALA A 280 -3.38 26.08 1.88
N TRP A 281 -2.72 24.95 1.61
CA TRP A 281 -3.30 23.61 1.77
C TRP A 281 -3.73 23.36 3.22
N TRP A 282 -2.85 23.61 4.19
CA TRP A 282 -3.13 23.37 5.61
C TRP A 282 -4.31 24.19 6.10
N SER A 283 -4.39 25.46 5.67
CA SER A 283 -5.51 26.34 5.95
C SER A 283 -6.82 25.81 5.35
N ALA A 284 -6.80 25.38 4.08
CA ALA A 284 -7.95 24.79 3.41
C ALA A 284 -8.42 23.51 4.13
N LEU A 285 -7.48 22.66 4.54
CA LEU A 285 -7.74 21.41 5.23
C LEU A 285 -8.41 21.64 6.59
N ARG A 286 -7.95 22.63 7.36
CA ARG A 286 -8.57 23.01 8.65
C ARG A 286 -9.89 23.74 8.49
N ALA A 287 -10.06 24.52 7.42
CA ALA A 287 -11.32 25.19 7.09
C ALA A 287 -12.41 24.22 6.63
N SER A 288 -12.03 23.04 6.13
CA SER A 288 -12.94 21.92 5.91
C SER A 288 -13.44 21.42 7.27
N ARG A 289 -14.44 22.12 7.82
CA ARG A 289 -15.28 21.60 8.91
C ARG A 289 -15.84 20.31 8.36
N GLY A 290 -15.30 19.16 8.79
CA GLY A 290 -15.65 17.84 8.28
C GLY A 290 -17.16 17.78 8.15
N ARG A 291 -17.67 18.04 6.93
CA ARG A 291 -19.10 18.22 6.74
C ARG A 291 -19.66 16.86 7.10
N PRO A 292 -20.53 16.74 8.13
CA PRO A 292 -21.08 15.45 8.51
C PRO A 292 -21.63 14.86 7.24
N ARG A 293 -21.13 13.67 6.84
CA ARG A 293 -21.41 13.02 5.54
C ARG A 293 -22.86 13.32 5.20
N SER A 294 -23.10 14.32 4.34
CA SER A 294 -24.45 14.50 3.86
C SER A 294 -24.67 13.20 3.12
N ARG A 295 -25.72 12.47 3.52
CA ARG A 295 -26.11 11.25 2.83
C ARG A 295 -26.45 11.68 1.40
N ARG A 296 -25.45 11.84 0.54
CA ARG A 296 -25.60 11.65 -0.88
C ARG A 296 -26.15 10.25 -0.93
N ARG A 297 -27.46 10.15 -1.17
CA ARG A 297 -28.06 8.96 -1.73
C ARG A 297 -27.22 8.70 -2.96
N VAL A 298 -26.21 7.84 -2.81
CA VAL A 298 -25.70 7.08 -3.92
C VAL A 298 -26.94 6.34 -4.38
N LEU A 299 -27.61 6.90 -5.39
CA LEU A 299 -28.40 6.09 -6.29
C LEU A 299 -27.41 5.04 -6.75
N THR A 300 -27.48 3.88 -6.13
CA THR A 300 -26.78 2.68 -6.55
C THR A 300 -27.33 2.38 -7.94
N ARG A 301 -26.80 3.07 -8.95
CA ARG A 301 -26.57 2.44 -10.23
C ARG A 301 -25.81 1.19 -9.86
N ARG A 302 -26.46 0.04 -9.97
CA ARG A 302 -25.86 -1.29 -9.81
C ARG A 302 -24.50 -1.20 -10.51
N ALA A 303 -23.43 -1.04 -9.73
CA ALA A 303 -22.12 -1.50 -10.16
C ALA A 303 -22.36 -2.97 -10.48
N GLY A 304 -22.15 -3.32 -11.74
CA GLY A 304 -22.22 -4.71 -12.18
C GLY A 304 -21.44 -5.51 -11.15
N ARG A 305 -22.11 -6.50 -10.56
CA ARG A 305 -21.38 -7.62 -9.97
C ARG A 305 -20.36 -8.00 -11.02
N TRP A 306 -19.09 -8.03 -10.63
CA TRP A 306 -18.11 -8.85 -11.33
C TRP A 306 -18.73 -10.25 -11.40
N ALA A 307 -19.33 -10.55 -12.54
CA ALA A 307 -19.83 -11.86 -12.84
C ALA A 307 -18.58 -12.70 -13.06
N SER A 308 -18.36 -13.66 -12.17
CA SER A 308 -17.49 -14.80 -12.45
C SER A 308 -17.83 -15.32 -13.85
N PRO A 309 -16.84 -15.57 -14.73
CA PRO A 309 -17.06 -16.35 -15.92
C PRO A 309 -17.14 -17.83 -15.52
N SER A 310 -18.25 -18.22 -14.91
CA SER A 310 -18.72 -19.61 -14.87
C SER A 310 -20.22 -19.62 -14.60
N ALA A 311 -20.99 -19.66 -15.68
CA ALA A 311 -22.36 -20.11 -15.61
C ALA A 311 -22.35 -21.63 -15.40
N GLN A 312 -22.85 -22.10 -14.26
CA GLN A 312 -23.36 -23.45 -14.03
C GLN A 312 -24.57 -23.41 -13.07
N PRO A 313 -25.48 -24.40 -13.12
CA PRO A 313 -26.91 -24.18 -12.92
C PRO A 313 -27.37 -24.21 -11.46
N ASN A 314 -28.29 -23.31 -11.12
CA ASN A 314 -29.29 -23.37 -10.05
C ASN A 314 -28.90 -23.97 -8.68
N LEU A 315 -28.29 -23.14 -7.81
CA LEU A 315 -28.36 -23.33 -6.35
C LEU A 315 -29.33 -22.31 -5.73
N ARG A 316 -30.46 -22.79 -5.20
CA ARG A 316 -31.43 -21.98 -4.46
C ARG A 316 -31.02 -21.89 -2.99
N ILE A 317 -30.43 -20.76 -2.61
CA ILE A 317 -30.20 -20.42 -1.19
C ILE A 317 -31.53 -19.92 -0.61
N ARG A 318 -32.12 -20.66 0.34
CA ARG A 318 -33.23 -20.16 1.16
C ARG A 318 -32.71 -19.74 2.54
N PRO A 319 -32.99 -18.51 3.01
CA PRO A 319 -32.71 -18.16 4.39
C PRO A 319 -33.62 -18.95 5.34
N ARG A 320 -33.05 -19.56 6.38
CA ARG A 320 -33.80 -20.17 7.47
C ARG A 320 -34.53 -19.05 8.22
N ARG A 321 -35.87 -19.14 8.33
CA ARG A 321 -36.65 -18.21 9.17
C ARG A 321 -36.18 -18.37 10.62
N VAL A 322 -35.52 -17.36 11.16
CA VAL A 322 -35.26 -17.26 12.59
C VAL A 322 -36.59 -16.90 13.25
N GLY A 323 -37.08 -17.77 14.13
CA GLY A 323 -38.30 -17.57 14.89
C GLY A 323 -38.21 -16.30 15.74
N ARG A 324 -39.33 -15.56 15.79
CA ARG A 324 -39.50 -14.37 16.64
C ARG A 324 -39.50 -14.82 18.11
N VAL A 325 -38.48 -14.44 18.86
CA VAL A 325 -38.51 -14.53 20.33
C VAL A 325 -39.19 -13.26 20.87
N LEU A 326 -40.35 -13.42 21.50
CA LEU A 326 -40.98 -12.38 22.31
C LEU A 326 -40.28 -12.33 23.67
N THR A 327 -39.57 -11.24 23.98
CA THR A 327 -39.05 -10.99 25.33
C THR A 327 -39.97 -10.03 26.09
N ARG A 328 -40.35 -10.45 27.30
CA ARG A 328 -41.14 -9.70 28.29
C ARG A 328 -40.25 -8.66 29.01
N ARG A 329 -40.87 -7.59 29.51
CA ARG A 329 -40.25 -6.44 30.22
C ARG A 329 -39.33 -6.86 31.39
N GLY A 330 -38.15 -6.24 31.45
CA GLY A 330 -37.35 -6.04 32.67
C GLY A 330 -36.03 -6.82 32.69
N GLY A 331 -34.89 -6.11 32.70
CA GLY A 331 -33.59 -6.66 33.09
C GLY A 331 -32.50 -6.65 32.01
N VAL A 332 -31.49 -5.79 32.22
CA VAL A 332 -30.09 -5.81 31.76
C VAL A 332 -29.76 -6.60 30.48
N GLY A 333 -29.55 -5.90 29.37
CA GLY A 333 -29.21 -6.50 28.08
C GLY A 333 -27.72 -6.81 27.92
N LEU A 334 -27.35 -8.10 27.97
CA LEU A 334 -26.09 -8.63 27.46
C LEU A 334 -26.20 -8.82 25.93
N ARG A 335 -25.35 -8.18 25.12
CA ARG A 335 -25.31 -8.40 23.67
C ARG A 335 -24.39 -9.57 23.33
N LEU A 336 -24.97 -10.74 23.06
CA LEU A 336 -24.26 -11.84 22.40
C LEU A 336 -24.25 -11.62 20.88
N ARG A 337 -23.05 -11.58 20.29
CA ARG A 337 -22.84 -11.56 18.84
C ARG A 337 -22.81 -13.02 18.37
N LEU A 338 -23.87 -13.48 17.72
CA LEU A 338 -23.86 -14.79 17.04
C LEU A 338 -23.37 -14.59 15.60
N SER A 339 -22.31 -15.31 15.25
CA SER A 339 -21.86 -15.46 13.87
C SER A 339 -22.73 -16.52 13.17
N PRO A 340 -23.11 -16.33 11.90
CA PRO A 340 -23.85 -17.35 11.18
C PRO A 340 -22.95 -18.57 10.91
N THR A 341 -23.40 -19.75 11.32
CA THR A 341 -22.88 -21.03 10.86
C THR A 341 -23.68 -21.50 9.65
N TYR A 342 -22.98 -22.07 8.67
CA TYR A 342 -23.56 -22.68 7.47
C TYR A 342 -23.12 -24.15 7.45
N GLU A 343 -24.08 -25.07 7.41
CA GLU A 343 -23.84 -26.48 7.08
C GLU A 343 -24.11 -26.70 5.60
N LEU A 344 -23.25 -27.47 4.95
CA LEU A 344 -23.44 -27.95 3.59
C LEU A 344 -23.87 -29.41 3.67
N ASP A 345 -25.11 -29.70 3.29
CA ASP A 345 -25.56 -31.08 3.05
C ASP A 345 -25.15 -31.50 1.63
N PRO A 346 -24.49 -32.65 1.45
CA PRO A 346 -24.37 -33.27 0.14
C PRO A 346 -25.70 -33.97 -0.20
N VAL A 347 -26.26 -33.69 -1.38
CA VAL A 347 -27.33 -34.52 -1.96
C VAL A 347 -26.68 -35.50 -2.93
N ALA A 348 -27.07 -36.77 -2.80
CA ALA A 348 -26.71 -37.92 -3.63
C ALA A 348 -27.11 -37.76 -5.10
#